data_AF-A0A7W2RZS2-F1
#
_entry.id   AF-A0A7W2RZS2-F1
#
_cell.length_a   1.000
_cell.length_b   1.000
_cell.length_c   1.000
_cell.angle_alpha   90.00
_cell.angle_beta   90.00
_cell.angle_gamma   90.00
#
_symmetry.space_group_name_H-M   'P 1'
#
loop_
_entity.id
_entity.type
_entity.pdbx_description
1 polymer ?
#
loop_
_entity_poly.entity_id
_entity_poly.type
_entity_poly.pdbx_seq_one_letter_code
_entity_poly.pdbx_strand_id
1 'polypeptide(L)' 'MKLIMKTEFDNLRKNSIHQYQSDSNGDREVVKIYFGDLLIAKMIKLKKSIRYFGVKGYQQYLLEDKV' A
#
# COMPACT_ATOMS: atom_id res chain seq x y z
N MET A 1 -7.67 -8.46 -3.66
CA MET A 1 -6.33 -7.83 -3.74
C MET A 1 -5.32 -8.88 -4.18
N LYS A 2 -4.26 -8.49 -4.88
CA LYS A 2 -3.17 -9.35 -5.39
C LYS A 2 -1.90 -9.11 -4.59
N LEU A 3 -1.06 -10.13 -4.41
CA LEU A 3 0.29 -9.94 -3.87
C LEU A 3 1.11 -9.08 -4.82
N ILE A 4 1.86 -8.13 -4.27
CA ILE A 4 2.74 -7.22 -5.01
C ILE A 4 4.12 -7.21 -4.36
N MET A 5 5.12 -6.72 -5.07
CA MET A 5 6.47 -6.58 -4.53
C MET A 5 6.53 -5.45 -3.51
N LYS A 6 7.48 -5.55 -2.56
CA LYS A 6 7.76 -4.46 -1.59
C LYS A 6 8.05 -3.14 -2.29
N THR A 7 8.82 -3.19 -3.37
CA THR A 7 9.20 -2.01 -4.17
C THR A 7 7.98 -1.28 -4.72
N GLU A 8 6.99 -2.02 -5.24
CA GLU A 8 5.76 -1.44 -5.77
C GLU A 8 4.91 -0.81 -4.66
N PHE A 9 4.81 -1.48 -3.51
CA PHE A 9 4.14 -0.91 -2.35
C PHE A 9 4.82 0.37 -1.84
N ASP A 10 6.15 0.36 -1.75
CA ASP A 10 6.93 1.51 -1.33
C ASP A 10 6.76 2.68 -2.30
N ASN A 11 6.70 2.43 -3.61
CA ASN A 11 6.43 3.47 -4.61
C ASN A 11 5.03 4.08 -4.42
N LEU A 12 4.00 3.25 -4.22
CA LEU A 12 2.66 3.75 -3.90
C LEU A 12 2.64 4.55 -2.61
N ARG A 13 3.40 4.14 -1.59
CA ARG A 13 3.42 4.81 -0.28
C ARG A 13 4.15 6.15 -0.32
N LYS A 14 5.22 6.25 -1.12
CA LYS A 14 6.06 7.45 -1.22
C LYS A 14 5.44 8.53 -2.10
N ASN A 15 4.50 8.18 -2.97
CA ASN A 15 3.80 9.14 -3.80
C ASN A 15 2.99 10.13 -2.92
N SER A 16 3.27 11.42 -3.10
CA SER A 16 2.73 12.52 -2.29
C SER A 16 1.22 12.72 -2.42
N ILE A 17 0.61 12.26 -3.52
CA ILE A 17 -0.83 12.35 -3.74
C ILE A 17 -1.61 11.29 -2.96
N HIS A 18 -0.92 10.26 -2.45
CA HIS A 18 -1.53 9.18 -1.70
C HIS A 18 -1.55 9.47 -0.20
N GLN A 19 -2.62 9.00 0.42
CA GLN A 19 -2.74 8.99 1.87
C GLN A 19 -2.46 7.60 2.37
N TYR A 20 -1.88 7.47 3.56
CA TYR A 20 -1.75 6.18 4.19
C TYR A 20 -2.17 6.24 5.66
N GLN A 21 -2.70 5.12 6.11
CA GLN A 21 -3.11 4.91 7.49
C GLN A 21 -2.37 3.69 8.02
N SER A 22 -1.82 3.79 9.23
CA SER A 22 -1.24 2.65 9.93
C SER A 22 -2.12 2.28 11.12
N ASP A 23 -2.39 1.00 11.27
CA ASP A 23 -3.12 0.42 12.40
C ASP A 23 -2.28 -0.74 12.95
N SER A 24 -1.93 -0.67 14.23
CA SER A 24 -1.13 -1.67 14.92
C SER A 24 -1.87 -2.18 16.16
N ASN A 25 -2.06 -3.50 16.24
CA ASN A 25 -2.62 -4.18 17.39
C ASN A 25 -1.74 -5.39 17.76
N GLY A 26 -0.91 -5.22 18.79
CA GLY A 26 0.03 -6.23 19.26
C GLY A 26 0.96 -6.70 18.13
N ASP A 27 0.88 -7.99 17.81
CA ASP A 27 1.71 -8.64 16.77
C ASP A 27 1.25 -8.35 15.33
N ARG A 28 0.14 -7.64 15.15
CA ARG A 28 -0.44 -7.35 13.84
C ARG A 28 -0.31 -5.86 13.53
N GLU A 29 0.27 -5.57 12.37
CA GLU A 29 0.39 -4.22 11.84
C GLU A 29 -0.19 -4.21 10.42
N VAL A 30 -1.06 -3.25 10.14
CA VAL A 30 -1.71 -3.08 8.84
C VAL A 30 -1.50 -1.64 8.39
N VAL A 31 -0.83 -1.46 7.26
CA VAL A 31 -0.72 -0.15 6.61
C VAL A 31 -1.61 -0.17 5.37
N LYS A 32 -2.49 0.80 5.23
CA LYS A 32 -3.39 0.96 4.09
C LYS A 32 -3.00 2.22 3.33
N ILE A 33 -3.00 2.15 2.00
CA ILE A 33 -2.70 3.27 1.10
C ILE A 33 -3.96 3.57 0.30
N TYR A 34 -4.31 4.84 0.25
CA TYR A 34 -5.50 5.36 -0.39
C TYR A 34 -5.15 6.44 -1.43
N PHE A 35 -5.93 6.47 -2.51
CA PHE A 35 -6.01 7.58 -3.45
C PHE A 35 -7.41 8.18 -3.34
N GLY A 36 -7.52 9.36 -2.71
CA GLY A 36 -8.82 9.85 -2.21
C GLY A 36 -9.40 8.85 -1.20
N ASP A 37 -10.65 8.43 -1.44
CA ASP A 37 -11.36 7.43 -0.60
C ASP A 37 -11.09 5.98 -1.02
N LEU A 38 -10.37 5.76 -2.13
CA LEU A 38 -10.17 4.42 -2.68
C LEU A 38 -8.93 3.76 -2.07
N LEU A 39 -9.13 2.60 -1.43
CA LEU A 39 -8.01 1.76 -0.97
C LEU A 39 -7.30 1.11 -2.17
N ILE A 40 -6.06 1.53 -2.46
CA ILE A 40 -5.29 1.06 -3.61
C ILE A 40 -4.28 -0.03 -3.25
N ALA A 41 -3.75 -0.02 -2.03
CA ALA A 41 -2.82 -1.04 -1.55
C ALA A 41 -2.86 -1.20 -0.03
N LYS A 42 -2.36 -2.32 0.47
CA LYS A 42 -2.14 -2.53 1.90
C LYS A 42 -0.94 -3.43 2.18
N MET A 43 -0.26 -3.17 3.28
CA MET A 43 0.69 -4.07 3.90
C MET A 43 0.02 -4.73 5.10
N ILE A 44 0.27 -6.02 5.29
CA ILE A 44 -0.08 -6.73 6.51
C ILE A 44 1.19 -7.38 7.03
N LYS A 45 1.54 -7.04 8.27
CA LYS A 45 2.58 -7.69 9.04
C LYS A 45 1.93 -8.44 10.20
N LEU A 46 2.30 -9.70 10.33
CA LEU A 46 1.88 -10.58 11.42
C LEU A 46 3.13 -11.24 11.99
N LYS A 47 3.50 -10.88 13.22
CA LYS A 47 4.77 -11.26 13.84
C LYS A 47 5.96 -10.89 12.94
N LYS A 48 6.63 -11.89 12.37
CA LYS A 48 7.79 -11.74 11.46
C LYS A 48 7.42 -11.78 9.97
N SER A 49 6.19 -12.15 9.63
CA SER A 49 5.75 -12.28 8.23
C SER A 49 5.17 -10.96 7.74
N ILE A 50 5.65 -10.47 6.60
CA ILE A 50 5.15 -9.26 5.95
C ILE A 50 4.66 -9.63 4.55
N ARG A 51 3.48 -9.13 4.18
CA ARG A 51 2.90 -9.29 2.85
C ARG A 51 2.36 -7.95 2.36
N TYR A 52 2.59 -7.68 1.09
CA TYR A 52 2.13 -6.47 0.41
C TYR A 52 1.05 -6.84 -0.60
N PHE A 53 0.01 -6.04 -0.67
CA PHE A 53 -1.15 -6.29 -1.50
C PHE A 53 -1.58 -5.04 -2.26
N GLY A 54 -1.90 -5.18 -3.54
CA GLY A 54 -2.48 -4.14 -4.37
C GLY A 54 -3.90 -4.50 -4.82
N VAL A 55 -4.72 -3.51 -5.17
CA VAL A 55 -5.97 -3.73 -5.91
C VAL A 55 -5.68 -4.12 -7.36
N LYS A 56 -6.67 -4.67 -8.07
CA LYS A 56 -6.51 -4.94 -9.50
C LYS A 56 -6.32 -3.60 -10.22
N GLY A 57 -5.25 -3.50 -11.04
CA GLY A 57 -4.93 -2.26 -11.75
C GLY A 57 -4.17 -1.22 -10.92
N TYR A 58 -3.60 -1.59 -9.75
CA TYR A 58 -2.83 -0.66 -8.92
C TYR A 58 -1.70 0.05 -9.67
N GLN A 59 -1.21 -0.54 -10.76
CA GLN A 59 -0.15 0.02 -11.59
C GLN A 59 -0.47 1.41 -12.14
N GLN A 60 -1.76 1.74 -12.33
CA GLN A 60 -2.18 3.07 -12.77
C GLN A 60 -1.86 4.16 -11.74
N TYR A 61 -1.73 3.79 -10.46
CA TYR A 61 -1.37 4.69 -9.37
C TYR A 61 0.15 4.72 -9.10
N LEU A 62 0.96 3.90 -9.79
CA LEU A 62 2.43 3.96 -9.66
C LEU A 62 3.04 5.16 -10.38
N LEU A 63 2.31 5.80 -11.27
CA LEU A 63 2.78 6.96 -12.02
C LEU A 63 2.76 8.18 -11.10
N GLU A 64 3.92 8.49 -10.55
CA GLU A 64 4.28 9.84 -10.12
C GLU A 64 4.19 10.75 -11.37
N ASP A 65 3.55 11.90 -11.22
CA ASP A 65 3.16 12.83 -12.28
C ASP A 65 3.99 12.76 -13.58
N LYS A 66 3.32 12.46 -14.69
CA LYS A 66 3.72 13.03 -15.99
C LYS A 66 3.23 14.47 -16.02
N VAL A 67 3.93 15.38 -15.36
CA VAL A 67 3.78 16.83 -15.56
C VAL A 67 5.17 17.43 -15.75
#